data_AF-A0A1D8P3U3-F1
#
_entry.id   AF-A0A1D8P3U3-F1
#
_cell.length_a   1.000
_cell.length_b   1.000
_cell.length_c   1.000
_cell.angle_alpha   90.00
_cell.angle_beta   90.00
_cell.angle_gamma   90.00
#
_symmetry.space_group_name_H-M   'P 1'
#
loop_
_entity.id
_entity.type
_entity.pdbx_description
1 polymer ?
#
loop_
_entity_poly.entity_id
_entity_poly.type
_entity_poly.pdbx_seq_one_letter_code
_entity_poly.pdbx_strand_id
1 'polypeptide(L)'
;MKKIFLLVFSFVLISCSLKETFNEYEKIKSDLKRNFKYEKISFSQSWGTEEKDNNVKVTFYEFNLDSLTHSELQKLSYRVIYRLVAKKSSFKNLDFIEINFTNESESEDYNNVISFKKN
;
A
#
# COMPACT_ATOMS: atom_id res chain seq x y z
N MET A 1 13.59 -13.88 -42.91
CA MET A 1 12.46 -13.39 -42.08
C MET A 1 12.08 -14.42 -41.00
N LYS A 2 12.94 -14.68 -39.99
CA LYS A 2 12.66 -15.64 -38.90
C LYS A 2 13.04 -15.14 -37.49
N LYS A 3 13.54 -13.91 -37.37
CA LYS A 3 14.04 -13.37 -36.08
C LYS A 3 13.05 -12.45 -35.34
N ILE A 4 11.89 -12.13 -35.93
CA ILE A 4 10.89 -11.22 -35.34
C ILE A 4 9.92 -11.94 -34.38
N PHE A 5 9.75 -13.27 -34.52
CA PHE A 5 8.78 -14.03 -33.72
C PHE A 5 9.18 -14.22 -32.24
N LEU A 6 10.47 -14.04 -31.90
CA LEU A 6 10.99 -14.25 -30.54
C LEU A 6 10.76 -13.04 -29.61
N LEU A 7 10.57 -11.84 -30.18
CA LEU A 7 10.34 -10.61 -29.39
C LEU A 7 8.87 -10.48 -28.96
N VAL A 8 7.93 -11.00 -29.75
CA VAL A 8 6.49 -10.91 -29.47
C VAL A 8 6.08 -11.85 -28.31
N PHE A 9 6.74 -13.00 -28.16
CA PHE A 9 6.39 -13.97 -27.10
C PHE A 9 6.80 -13.48 -25.69
N SER A 10 7.89 -12.71 -25.59
CA SER A 10 8.37 -12.14 -24.32
C SER A 10 7.41 -11.09 -23.74
N PHE A 11 6.71 -10.34 -24.59
CA PHE A 11 5.77 -9.29 -24.15
C PHE A 11 4.47 -9.86 -23.56
N VAL A 12 4.01 -11.01 -24.02
CA VAL A 12 2.76 -11.62 -23.54
C VAL A 12 2.87 -12.05 -22.07
N LEU A 13 4.02 -12.61 -21.67
CA LEU A 13 4.26 -13.05 -20.28
C LEU A 13 4.34 -11.88 -19.30
N ILE A 14 4.97 -10.76 -19.69
CA ILE A 14 5.12 -9.57 -18.84
C ILE A 14 3.73 -8.97 -18.54
N SER A 15 2.84 -8.91 -19.54
CA SER A 15 1.48 -8.36 -19.38
C SER A 15 0.60 -9.14 -18.39
N CYS A 16 0.78 -10.46 -18.26
CA CYS A 16 0.03 -11.26 -17.29
C CYS A 16 0.46 -10.95 -15.85
N SER A 17 1.76 -10.86 -15.61
CA SER A 17 2.30 -10.59 -14.26
C SER A 17 1.95 -9.20 -13.72
N LEU A 18 1.93 -8.19 -14.59
CA LEU A 18 1.51 -6.82 -14.26
C LEU A 18 0.02 -6.75 -13.88
N LYS A 19 -0.83 -7.42 -14.65
CA LYS A 19 -2.28 -7.46 -14.39
C LYS A 19 -2.60 -8.16 -13.07
N GLU A 20 -1.90 -9.25 -12.76
CA GLU A 20 -2.06 -9.97 -11.50
C GLU A 20 -1.67 -9.11 -10.30
N THR A 21 -0.53 -8.41 -10.39
CA THR A 21 -0.06 -7.50 -9.34
C THR A 21 -1.05 -6.35 -9.12
N PHE A 22 -1.49 -5.69 -10.19
CA PHE A 22 -2.48 -4.62 -10.11
C PHE A 22 -3.80 -5.09 -9.46
N ASN A 23 -4.29 -6.26 -9.87
CA ASN A 23 -5.48 -6.87 -9.27
C ASN A 23 -5.32 -7.16 -7.78
N GLU A 24 -4.11 -7.50 -7.32
CA GLU A 24 -3.84 -7.75 -5.91
C GLU A 24 -3.87 -6.45 -5.09
N TYR A 25 -3.29 -5.37 -5.61
CA TYR A 25 -3.31 -4.05 -4.96
C TYR A 25 -4.75 -3.54 -4.78
N GLU A 26 -5.56 -3.64 -5.83
CA GLU A 26 -6.97 -3.24 -5.75
C GLU A 26 -7.78 -4.11 -4.77
N LYS A 27 -7.48 -5.41 -4.67
CA LYS A 27 -8.10 -6.30 -3.67
C LYS A 27 -7.72 -5.90 -2.25
N ILE A 28 -6.47 -5.54 -2.00
CA ILE A 28 -6.01 -5.09 -0.68
C ILE A 28 -6.68 -3.74 -0.34
N LYS A 29 -6.64 -2.77 -1.26
CA LYS A 29 -7.28 -1.46 -1.11
C LYS A 29 -8.77 -1.60 -0.79
N SER A 30 -9.50 -2.40 -1.57
CA SER A 30 -10.93 -2.69 -1.36
C SER A 30 -11.20 -3.34 0.01
N ASP A 31 -10.35 -4.28 0.42
CA ASP A 31 -10.48 -4.93 1.73
C ASP A 31 -10.27 -3.93 2.88
N LEU A 32 -9.27 -3.05 2.79
CA LEU A 32 -9.04 -2.00 3.77
C LEU A 32 -10.24 -1.06 3.86
N LYS A 33 -10.73 -0.56 2.72
CA LYS A 33 -11.90 0.32 2.67
C LYS A 33 -13.10 -0.28 3.39
N ARG A 34 -13.39 -1.56 3.11
CA ARG A 34 -14.50 -2.29 3.73
C ARG A 34 -14.32 -2.51 5.23
N ASN A 35 -13.14 -2.95 5.68
CA ASN A 35 -12.91 -3.30 7.09
C ASN A 35 -12.81 -2.07 8.00
N PHE A 36 -12.30 -0.96 7.46
CA PHE A 36 -12.13 0.30 8.20
C PHE A 36 -13.25 1.31 7.93
N LYS A 37 -14.21 0.96 7.06
CA LYS A 37 -15.36 1.80 6.67
C LYS A 37 -14.92 3.18 6.20
N TYR A 38 -13.90 3.22 5.36
CA TYR A 38 -13.25 4.47 4.95
C TYR A 38 -12.85 4.42 3.48
N GLU A 39 -13.32 5.37 2.67
CA GLU A 39 -13.18 5.30 1.21
C GLU A 39 -11.89 5.91 0.66
N LYS A 40 -11.34 6.91 1.35
CA LYS A 40 -10.18 7.70 0.90
C LYS A 40 -8.88 7.07 1.38
N ILE A 41 -8.62 5.85 0.93
CA ILE A 41 -7.42 5.07 1.26
C ILE A 41 -6.58 4.87 0.00
N SER A 42 -5.29 5.19 0.05
CA SER A 42 -4.30 4.70 -0.90
C SER A 42 -3.50 3.52 -0.34
N PHE A 43 -3.01 2.70 -1.25
CA PHE A 43 -2.08 1.60 -0.96
C PHE A 43 -0.97 1.66 -2.00
N SER A 44 0.27 1.74 -1.55
CA SER A 44 1.44 1.64 -2.40
C SER A 44 2.44 0.67 -1.79
N GLN A 45 3.27 0.10 -2.65
CA GLN A 45 4.32 -0.81 -2.24
C GLN A 45 5.52 -0.53 -3.13
N SER A 46 6.67 -0.41 -2.47
CA SER A 46 7.97 -0.17 -3.05
C SER A 46 8.83 -1.41 -2.90
N TRP A 47 9.64 -1.68 -3.92
CA TRP A 47 10.65 -2.72 -3.93
C TRP A 47 11.92 -2.12 -4.51
N GLY A 48 13.04 -2.30 -3.84
CA GLY A 48 14.32 -1.81 -4.30
C GLY A 48 15.48 -2.61 -3.73
N THR A 49 16.68 -2.17 -4.07
CA THR A 49 17.93 -2.86 -3.76
C THR A 49 18.63 -2.28 -2.54
N GLU A 50 18.21 -1.10 -2.07
CA GLU A 50 18.77 -0.45 -0.89
C GLU A 50 17.96 -0.82 0.37
N GLU A 51 18.60 -0.70 1.53
CA GLU A 51 17.90 -0.87 2.80
C GLU A 51 16.76 0.16 2.91
N LYS A 52 15.57 -0.29 3.31
CA LYS A 52 14.33 0.49 3.44
C LYS A 52 13.56 0.69 2.14
N ASP A 53 14.03 0.17 1.02
CA ASP A 53 13.29 0.25 -0.24
C ASP A 53 12.10 -0.72 -0.29
N ASN A 54 12.15 -1.79 0.50
CA ASN A 54 11.15 -2.84 0.50
C ASN A 54 10.08 -2.53 1.54
N ASN A 55 9.08 -1.73 1.15
CA ASN A 55 8.08 -1.23 2.07
C ASN A 55 6.66 -1.22 1.48
N VAL A 56 5.69 -1.11 2.38
CA VAL A 56 4.28 -0.85 2.07
C VAL A 56 3.86 0.43 2.77
N LYS A 57 3.14 1.28 2.06
CA LYS A 57 2.54 2.49 2.60
C LYS A 57 1.03 2.48 2.38
N VAL A 58 0.29 2.82 3.43
CA VAL A 58 -1.16 3.05 3.37
C VAL A 58 -1.46 4.43 3.88
N THR A 59 -2.13 5.25 3.09
CA THR A 59 -2.53 6.61 3.49
C THR A 59 -4.04 6.71 3.56
N PHE A 60 -4.54 7.19 4.69
CA PHE A 60 -5.91 7.63 4.88
C PHE A 60 -5.96 9.15 4.65
N TYR A 61 -6.53 9.56 3.52
CA TYR A 61 -6.72 10.96 3.12
C TYR A 61 -8.05 11.49 3.61
N GLU A 62 -8.18 12.81 3.77
CA GLU A 62 -9.38 13.47 4.28
C GLU A 62 -9.79 12.95 5.68
N PHE A 63 -8.82 12.43 6.44
CA PHE A 63 -9.03 11.86 7.76
C PHE A 63 -9.18 12.98 8.79
N ASN A 64 -10.25 12.93 9.59
CA ASN A 64 -10.44 13.91 10.66
C ASN A 64 -9.45 13.63 11.80
N LEU A 65 -8.27 14.27 11.77
CA LEU A 65 -7.21 14.09 12.76
C LEU A 65 -7.64 14.52 14.17
N ASP A 66 -8.60 15.43 14.29
CA ASP A 66 -9.12 15.90 15.58
C ASP A 66 -10.10 14.90 16.23
N SER A 67 -10.55 13.89 15.46
CA SER A 67 -11.52 12.90 15.96
C SER A 67 -10.90 11.81 16.83
N LEU A 68 -9.58 11.63 16.78
CA LEU A 68 -8.86 10.59 17.52
C LEU A 68 -7.57 11.15 18.13
N THR A 69 -7.23 10.66 19.31
CA THR A 69 -5.93 10.94 19.92
C THR A 69 -4.80 10.23 19.18
N HIS A 70 -3.56 10.69 19.37
CA HIS A 70 -2.38 10.04 18.81
C HIS A 70 -2.28 8.55 19.20
N SER A 71 -2.63 8.20 20.44
CA SER A 71 -2.65 6.80 20.92
C SER A 71 -3.70 5.95 20.18
N GLU A 72 -4.87 6.53 19.89
CA GLU A 72 -5.92 5.85 19.13
C GLU A 72 -5.55 5.66 17.67
N LEU A 73 -4.92 6.66 17.05
CA LEU A 73 -4.36 6.56 15.70
C LEU A 73 -3.28 5.48 15.63
N GLN A 74 -2.42 5.37 16.65
CA GLN A 74 -1.42 4.29 16.74
C GLN A 74 -2.08 2.91 16.87
N LYS A 75 -3.13 2.78 17.68
CA LYS A 75 -3.89 1.52 17.76
C LYS A 75 -4.55 1.17 16.43
N LEU A 76 -5.08 2.18 15.73
CA LEU A 76 -5.66 2.00 14.41
C LEU A 76 -4.60 1.55 13.39
N SER A 77 -3.42 2.16 13.37
CA SER A 77 -2.33 1.74 12.48
C SER A 77 -1.92 0.28 12.73
N TYR A 78 -1.81 -0.16 13.99
CA TYR A 78 -1.53 -1.56 14.28
C TYR A 78 -2.62 -2.52 13.79
N ARG A 79 -3.90 -2.11 13.85
CA ARG A 79 -5.00 -2.92 13.28
C ARG A 79 -4.89 -3.01 11.76
N VAL A 80 -4.53 -1.93 11.08
CA VAL A 80 -4.29 -1.92 9.63
C VAL A 80 -3.12 -2.85 9.29
N ILE A 81 -2.00 -2.71 9.98
CA ILE A 81 -0.81 -3.56 9.77
C ILE A 81 -1.14 -5.04 10.00
N TYR A 82 -1.83 -5.38 11.08
CA TYR A 82 -2.26 -6.76 11.34
C TYR A 82 -3.11 -7.31 10.19
N ARG A 83 -4.05 -6.51 9.69
CA ARG A 83 -4.90 -6.91 8.56
C ARG A 83 -4.10 -7.12 7.27
N LEU A 84 -3.17 -6.21 6.96
CA LEU A 84 -2.26 -6.32 5.80
C LEU A 84 -1.45 -7.61 5.86
N VAL A 85 -0.81 -7.89 7.01
CA VAL A 85 -0.01 -9.10 7.22
C VAL A 85 -0.84 -10.38 7.17
N ALA A 86 -2.07 -10.35 7.70
CA ALA A 86 -2.99 -11.48 7.61
C ALA A 86 -3.44 -11.75 6.16
N LYS A 87 -3.54 -10.69 5.34
CA LYS A 87 -3.94 -10.79 3.93
C LYS A 87 -2.79 -11.26 3.04
N LYS A 88 -1.57 -10.80 3.32
CA LYS A 88 -0.35 -11.13 2.57
C LYS A 88 0.80 -11.35 3.54
N SER A 89 1.08 -12.62 3.83
CA SER A 89 2.10 -13.00 4.82
C SER A 89 3.51 -12.55 4.46
N SER A 90 3.82 -12.33 3.17
CA SER A 90 5.11 -11.81 2.72
C SER A 90 5.40 -10.40 3.24
N PHE A 91 4.37 -9.65 3.66
CA PHE A 91 4.57 -8.33 4.28
C PHE A 91 5.24 -8.38 5.65
N LYS A 92 5.36 -9.55 6.27
CA LYS A 92 6.16 -9.74 7.50
C LYS A 92 7.67 -9.55 7.29
N ASN A 93 8.12 -9.62 6.04
CA ASN A 93 9.53 -9.60 5.67
C ASN A 93 9.92 -8.28 4.98
N LEU A 94 9.05 -7.26 5.04
CA LEU A 94 9.36 -5.93 4.55
C LEU A 94 10.27 -5.20 5.54
N ASP A 95 11.02 -4.23 5.06
CA ASP A 95 11.84 -3.37 5.92
C ASP A 95 10.96 -2.55 6.86
N PHE A 96 9.80 -2.09 6.35
CA PHE A 96 8.74 -1.50 7.16
C PHE A 96 7.37 -1.49 6.47
N ILE A 97 6.33 -1.31 7.29
CA ILE A 97 4.99 -0.92 6.88
C ILE A 97 4.69 0.43 7.52
N GLU A 98 4.27 1.39 6.70
CA GLU A 98 3.95 2.77 7.11
C GLU A 98 2.45 3.04 6.93
N ILE A 99 1.80 3.51 8.00
CA ILE A 99 0.40 3.95 7.97
C ILE A 99 0.35 5.45 8.22
N ASN A 100 -0.19 6.18 7.24
CA ASN A 100 -0.32 7.63 7.25
C ASN A 100 -1.78 8.05 7.41
N PHE A 101 -2.01 9.08 8.21
CA PHE A 101 -3.28 9.78 8.33
C PHE A 101 -3.05 11.25 8.00
N THR A 102 -3.85 11.79 7.09
CA THR A 102 -3.82 13.21 6.72
C THR A 102 -5.24 13.72 6.54
N ASN A 103 -5.48 14.98 6.90
CA ASN A 103 -6.74 15.67 6.63
C ASN A 103 -6.81 16.25 5.20
N GLU A 104 -5.73 16.13 4.42
CA GLU A 104 -5.63 16.62 3.06
C GLU A 104 -6.27 15.65 2.06
N SER A 105 -6.72 16.18 0.92
CA SER A 105 -7.19 15.37 -0.21
C SER A 105 -6.05 14.56 -0.83
N GLU A 106 -6.39 13.58 -1.67
CA GLU A 106 -5.40 12.79 -2.41
C GLU A 106 -4.49 13.69 -3.28
N SER A 107 -3.30 14.01 -2.76
CA SER A 107 -2.21 14.70 -3.44
C SER A 107 -0.88 13.97 -3.22
N GLU A 108 0.09 14.23 -4.10
CA GLU A 108 1.47 13.72 -3.95
C GLU A 108 2.23 14.48 -2.86
N ASP A 109 1.91 15.76 -2.67
CA ASP A 109 2.49 16.65 -1.67
C ASP A 109 1.44 17.00 -0.62
N TYR A 110 1.48 16.31 0.52
CA TYR A 110 0.70 16.66 1.71
C TYR A 110 1.65 17.01 2.86
N ASN A 111 1.36 18.10 3.57
CA ASN A 111 2.23 18.69 4.58
C ASN A 111 1.86 18.29 6.01
N ASN A 112 0.61 17.90 6.24
CA ASN A 112 0.08 17.53 7.54
C ASN A 112 -0.21 16.03 7.58
N VAL A 113 0.77 15.24 8.04
CA VAL A 113 0.66 13.79 8.16
C VAL A 113 1.07 13.29 9.54
N ILE A 114 0.26 12.41 10.09
CA ILE A 114 0.63 11.57 11.23
C ILE A 114 0.98 10.18 10.68
N SER A 115 2.23 9.77 10.87
CA SER A 115 2.77 8.50 10.35
C SER A 115 3.15 7.55 11.48
N PHE A 116 2.82 6.27 11.30
CA PHE A 116 3.26 5.18 12.17
C PHE A 116 3.97 4.13 11.34
N LYS A 117 5.25 3.90 11.66
CA LYS A 117 6.10 2.89 11.02
C LYS A 117 6.27 1.67 11.92
N LYS A 118 6.17 0.48 11.34
CA LYS A 118 6.55 -0.78 11.97
C LYS A 118 7.54 -1.52 11.09
N ASN A 119 8.68 -1.90 11.68
CA ASN A 119 9.63 -2.84 11.12
C ASN A 119 9.26 -4.28 11.52
#